data_AF-A0AAV4DE43-F1
#
_entry.id   AF-A0AAV4DE43-F1
#
_cell.length_a   1.000
_cell.length_b   1.000
_cell.length_c   1.000
_cell.angle_alpha   90.00
_cell.angle_beta   90.00
_cell.angle_gamma   90.00
#
_symmetry.space_group_name_H-M   'P 1'
#
loop_
_entity.id
_entity.type
_entity.pdbx_description
1 polymer ?
#
loop_
_entity_poly.entity_id
_entity_poly.type
_entity_poly.pdbx_seq_one_letter_code
_entity_poly.pdbx_strand_id
1 'polypeptide(L)'
;MKREDSERTQKCLDEILRDSVYSDEEELKKELQALGRAKTGTKIVISNLRKLGDGNLELDFSSDKEDIRCRGADMTSEYRHSLREYCSLLYLKPGVKIIIRGKKVKSKLISKSLTLSRTYKYVPKWLGRPVEITFGFSAEKGRDKDSSLMFYHENRLIEVFEAVGYRRKPLSKWIHTNGHGMGLVGVASVDFLEPSNNKQDFLRDSKFT
;
A
#
# COMPACT_ATOMS: atom_id res chain seq x y z
N MET A 1 -20.72 -1.52 34.54
CA MET A 1 -20.87 -1.07 33.15
C MET A 1 -22.27 -0.49 33.02
N LYS A 2 -22.41 0.85 33.06
CA LYS A 2 -23.73 1.50 32.96
C LYS A 2 -24.27 1.19 31.56
N ARG A 3 -25.47 0.59 31.47
CA ARG A 3 -26.16 0.36 30.20
C ARG A 3 -26.28 1.71 29.50
N GLU A 4 -25.81 1.81 28.26
CA GLU A 4 -26.10 2.96 27.41
C GLU A 4 -27.61 3.18 27.34
N ASP A 5 -28.05 4.43 27.15
CA ASP A 5 -29.45 4.79 26.98
C ASP A 5 -30.10 3.89 25.92
N SER A 6 -30.99 2.99 26.34
CA SER A 6 -31.66 2.03 25.46
C SER A 6 -32.36 2.71 24.28
N GLU A 7 -32.84 3.93 24.50
CA GLU A 7 -33.48 4.77 23.48
C GLU A 7 -32.49 5.23 22.40
N ARG A 8 -31.26 5.58 22.79
CA ARG A 8 -30.22 6.02 21.85
C ARG A 8 -29.79 4.86 20.96
N THR A 9 -29.58 3.67 21.54
CA THR A 9 -29.20 2.48 20.78
C THR A 9 -30.27 2.11 19.76
N GLN A 10 -31.55 2.16 20.16
CA GLN A 10 -32.66 1.89 19.25
C GLN A 10 -32.69 2.90 18.09
N LYS A 11 -32.54 4.19 18.40
CA LYS A 11 -32.51 5.24 17.38
C LYS A 11 -31.37 5.04 16.37
N CYS A 12 -30.17 4.70 16.84
CA CYS A 12 -29.03 4.42 15.96
C CYS A 12 -29.27 3.18 15.09
N LEU A 13 -29.90 2.14 15.64
CA LEU A 13 -30.27 0.95 14.87
C LEU A 13 -31.26 1.30 13.76
N ASP A 14 -32.31 2.06 14.07
CA ASP A 14 -33.31 2.47 13.09
C ASP A 14 -32.70 3.30 11.94
N GLU A 15 -31.75 4.19 12.26
CA GLU A 15 -30.99 4.97 11.26
C GLU A 15 -30.14 4.06 10.37
N ILE A 16 -29.46 3.05 10.94
CA ILE A 16 -28.68 2.08 10.18
C ILE A 16 -29.58 1.26 9.24
N LEU A 17 -30.71 0.75 9.73
CA LEU A 17 -31.61 -0.07 8.91
C LEU A 17 -32.27 0.73 7.79
N ARG A 18 -32.44 2.04 7.97
CA ARG A 18 -33.00 2.92 6.94
C ARG A 18 -31.99 3.32 5.86
N ASP A 19 -30.78 3.70 6.26
CA ASP A 19 -29.84 4.41 5.37
C ASP A 19 -28.62 3.57 4.96
N SER A 20 -28.39 2.40 5.57
CA SER A 20 -27.24 1.53 5.27
C SER A 20 -27.55 0.48 4.18
N VAL A 21 -26.59 -0.41 3.94
CA VAL A 21 -26.77 -1.56 3.03
C VAL A 21 -27.56 -2.72 3.63
N TYR A 22 -27.82 -2.68 4.94
CA TYR A 22 -28.53 -3.72 5.67
C TYR A 22 -29.94 -3.25 5.95
N SER A 23 -30.93 -4.05 5.54
CA SER A 23 -32.35 -3.68 5.68
C SER A 23 -32.97 -4.25 6.95
N ASP A 24 -32.33 -5.23 7.58
CA ASP A 24 -32.79 -5.86 8.81
C ASP A 24 -31.67 -6.11 9.83
N GLU A 25 -32.07 -6.30 11.09
CA GLU A 25 -31.14 -6.52 12.20
C GLU A 25 -30.43 -7.88 12.09
N GLU A 26 -31.06 -8.86 11.46
CA GLU A 26 -30.53 -10.22 11.33
C GLU A 26 -29.35 -10.28 10.36
N GLU A 27 -29.40 -9.52 9.26
CA GLU A 27 -28.29 -9.30 8.33
C GLU A 27 -27.10 -8.66 9.06
N LEU A 28 -27.35 -7.63 9.86
CA LEU A 28 -26.28 -6.96 10.63
C LEU A 28 -25.66 -7.93 11.65
N LYS A 29 -26.48 -8.70 12.37
CA LYS A 29 -26.00 -9.75 13.28
C LYS A 29 -25.20 -10.81 12.56
N LYS A 30 -25.61 -11.22 11.36
CA LYS A 30 -24.89 -12.21 10.54
C LYS A 30 -23.48 -11.72 10.19
N GLU A 31 -23.32 -10.42 9.94
CA GLU A 31 -22.00 -9.83 9.65
C GLU A 31 -21.08 -9.82 10.87
N LEU A 32 -21.64 -9.60 12.07
CA LEU A 32 -20.91 -9.72 13.34
C LEU A 32 -20.56 -11.20 13.62
N GLN A 33 -21.50 -12.12 13.40
CA GLN A 33 -21.27 -13.56 13.57
C GLN A 33 -20.21 -14.10 12.61
N ALA A 34 -20.08 -13.53 11.41
CA ALA A 34 -19.03 -13.91 10.46
C ALA A 34 -17.60 -13.64 10.99
N LEU A 35 -17.42 -12.78 12.00
CA LEU A 35 -16.14 -12.59 12.69
C LEU A 35 -15.82 -13.73 13.68
N GLY A 36 -16.76 -14.65 13.92
CA GLY A 36 -16.90 -15.59 15.05
C GLY A 36 -15.78 -16.60 15.32
N ARG A 37 -14.61 -16.48 14.70
CA ARG A 37 -13.40 -17.21 15.11
C ARG A 37 -12.51 -16.44 16.08
N ALA A 38 -12.65 -15.12 16.16
CA ALA A 38 -11.83 -14.28 17.03
C ALA A 38 -12.65 -13.69 18.19
N LYS A 39 -12.07 -13.60 19.39
CA LYS A 39 -12.69 -12.92 20.54
C LYS A 39 -12.92 -11.42 20.29
N THR A 40 -12.12 -10.83 19.39
CA THR A 40 -12.14 -9.41 19.03
C THR A 40 -11.82 -9.27 17.55
N GLY A 41 -12.45 -8.32 16.87
CA GLY A 41 -12.18 -8.02 15.47
C GLY A 41 -12.93 -6.79 14.98
N THR A 42 -12.64 -6.38 13.76
CA THR A 42 -13.30 -5.25 13.11
C THR A 42 -13.62 -5.64 11.68
N LYS A 43 -14.86 -5.36 11.25
CA LYS A 43 -15.29 -5.50 9.86
C LYS A 43 -15.70 -4.13 9.36
N ILE A 44 -15.11 -3.71 8.25
CA ILE A 44 -15.45 -2.44 7.58
C ILE A 44 -16.09 -2.78 6.25
N VAL A 45 -17.27 -2.22 6.00
CA VAL A 45 -18.01 -2.37 4.75
C VAL A 45 -18.16 -0.99 4.14
N ILE A 46 -17.71 -0.86 2.89
CA ILE A 46 -17.77 0.38 2.11
C ILE A 46 -18.67 0.09 0.91
N SER A 47 -19.78 0.82 0.82
CA SER A 47 -20.72 0.76 -0.29
C SER A 47 -20.68 2.06 -1.09
N ASN A 48 -21.52 2.16 -2.13
CA ASN A 48 -21.59 3.36 -2.98
C ASN A 48 -20.22 3.76 -3.56
N LEU A 49 -19.48 2.76 -4.04
CA LEU A 49 -18.14 2.93 -4.58
C LEU A 49 -18.12 3.90 -5.76
N ARG A 50 -17.01 4.63 -5.88
CA ARG A 50 -16.80 5.64 -6.91
C ARG A 50 -16.90 5.05 -8.32
N LYS A 51 -17.64 5.75 -9.18
CA LYS A 51 -17.76 5.48 -10.61
C LYS A 51 -16.97 6.53 -11.41
N LEU A 52 -16.42 6.10 -12.53
CA LEU A 52 -15.79 6.95 -13.54
C LEU A 52 -16.85 7.59 -14.44
N GLY A 53 -16.43 8.49 -15.33
CA GLY A 53 -17.35 9.23 -16.22
C GLY A 53 -18.11 8.35 -17.22
N ASP A 54 -17.66 7.12 -17.44
CA ASP A 54 -18.31 6.10 -18.26
C ASP A 54 -19.38 5.28 -17.49
N GLY A 55 -19.60 5.58 -16.20
CA GLY A 55 -20.52 4.87 -15.33
C GLY A 55 -19.97 3.57 -14.72
N ASN A 56 -18.76 3.14 -15.10
CA ASN A 56 -18.11 1.96 -14.54
C ASN A 56 -17.42 2.28 -13.20
N LEU A 57 -17.22 1.27 -12.36
CA LEU A 57 -16.47 1.43 -11.11
C LEU A 57 -15.00 1.74 -11.37
N GLU A 58 -14.43 2.66 -10.58
CA GLU A 58 -12.99 2.94 -10.56
C GLU A 58 -12.17 1.68 -10.26
N LEU A 59 -12.71 0.81 -9.41
CA LEU A 59 -12.14 -0.49 -9.08
C LEU A 59 -12.71 -1.59 -9.98
N ASP A 60 -11.83 -2.40 -10.54
CA ASP A 60 -12.11 -3.57 -11.34
C ASP A 60 -12.01 -4.86 -10.52
N PHE A 61 -13.13 -5.57 -10.45
CA PHE A 61 -13.27 -6.86 -9.76
C PHE A 61 -13.46 -8.03 -10.74
N SER A 62 -13.47 -7.74 -12.04
CA SER A 62 -13.86 -8.66 -13.12
C SER A 62 -12.68 -9.20 -13.91
N SER A 63 -11.68 -8.38 -14.22
CA SER A 63 -10.52 -8.79 -15.03
C SER A 63 -9.67 -9.87 -14.37
N ASP A 64 -9.61 -9.90 -13.03
CA ASP A 64 -8.95 -10.95 -12.28
C ASP A 64 -9.78 -11.31 -11.05
N LYS A 65 -10.15 -12.59 -10.95
CA LYS A 65 -11.00 -13.10 -9.88
C LYS A 65 -10.31 -13.02 -8.52
N GLU A 66 -8.98 -13.02 -8.50
CA GLU A 66 -8.14 -13.03 -7.31
C GLU A 66 -7.56 -11.65 -6.98
N ASP A 67 -7.86 -10.59 -7.74
CA ASP A 67 -7.29 -9.26 -7.55
C ASP A 67 -8.36 -8.16 -7.54
N ILE A 68 -7.95 -6.95 -7.16
CA ILE A 68 -8.72 -5.72 -7.31
C ILE A 68 -7.80 -4.74 -8.05
N ARG A 69 -8.19 -4.31 -9.25
CA ARG A 69 -7.36 -3.48 -10.12
C ARG A 69 -7.93 -2.08 -10.31
N CYS A 70 -7.08 -1.08 -10.51
CA CYS A 70 -7.53 0.30 -10.73
C CYS A 70 -7.73 0.59 -12.22
N ARG A 71 -8.95 0.95 -12.63
CA ARG A 71 -9.22 1.43 -13.99
C ARG A 71 -8.67 2.85 -14.16
N GLY A 72 -7.78 3.04 -15.13
CA GLY A 72 -7.19 4.35 -15.44
C GLY A 72 -5.91 4.70 -14.68
N ALA A 73 -5.31 3.76 -13.95
CA ALA A 73 -3.94 3.92 -13.46
C ALA A 73 -2.94 3.83 -14.63
N ASP A 74 -1.83 4.57 -14.55
CA ASP A 74 -0.71 4.44 -15.49
C ASP A 74 -0.27 2.96 -15.50
N MET A 75 -0.54 2.25 -16.60
CA MET A 75 -0.22 0.81 -16.79
C MET A 75 1.29 0.53 -16.82
N THR A 76 2.12 1.55 -16.61
CA THR A 76 3.58 1.44 -16.66
C THR A 76 4.17 0.75 -15.44
N SER A 77 3.42 0.61 -14.34
CA SER A 77 3.88 -0.07 -13.13
C SER A 77 2.80 -0.93 -12.49
N GLU A 78 3.06 -2.23 -12.37
CA GLU A 78 2.12 -3.21 -11.83
C GLU A 78 1.65 -2.85 -10.41
N TYR A 79 2.50 -2.26 -9.55
CA TYR A 79 2.08 -1.88 -8.19
C TYR A 79 1.07 -0.73 -8.16
N ARG A 80 1.02 0.12 -9.20
CA ARG A 80 0.01 1.20 -9.28
C ARG A 80 -1.35 0.69 -9.74
N HIS A 81 -1.36 -0.44 -10.43
CA HIS A 81 -2.57 -0.99 -11.04
C HIS A 81 -3.18 -2.13 -10.22
N SER A 82 -2.35 -3.02 -9.64
CA SER A 82 -2.78 -4.19 -8.86
C SER A 82 -2.72 -3.93 -7.36
N LEU A 83 -3.85 -4.05 -6.66
CA LEU A 83 -3.90 -3.99 -5.21
C LEU A 83 -3.08 -5.14 -4.58
N ARG A 84 -3.12 -6.33 -5.19
CA ARG A 84 -2.34 -7.48 -4.73
C ARG A 84 -0.85 -7.22 -4.78
N GLU A 85 -0.35 -6.64 -5.87
CA GLU A 85 1.06 -6.28 -5.98
C GLU A 85 1.43 -5.18 -4.99
N TYR A 86 0.60 -4.13 -4.87
CA TYR A 86 0.80 -3.06 -3.89
C TYR A 86 0.88 -3.59 -2.45
N CYS A 87 -0.07 -4.43 -2.04
CA CYS A 87 -0.08 -5.05 -0.72
C CYS A 87 1.11 -6.00 -0.48
N SER A 88 1.73 -6.52 -1.54
CA SER A 88 2.94 -7.33 -1.42
C SER A 88 4.17 -6.50 -1.00
N LEU A 89 4.19 -5.22 -1.38
CA LEU A 89 5.27 -4.25 -1.11
C LEU A 89 4.99 -3.35 0.10
N LEU A 90 3.73 -3.27 0.54
CA LEU A 90 3.25 -2.29 1.52
C LEU A 90 4.03 -2.27 2.84
N TYR A 91 4.59 -3.41 3.27
CA TYR A 91 5.34 -3.51 4.52
C TYR A 91 6.78 -3.95 4.29
N LEU A 92 7.74 -3.24 4.90
CA LEU A 92 9.17 -3.57 4.80
C LEU A 92 9.44 -4.95 5.41
N LYS A 93 8.83 -5.22 6.57
CA LYS A 93 8.84 -6.49 7.32
C LYS A 93 7.39 -6.96 7.44
N PRO A 94 6.93 -7.85 6.54
CA PRO A 94 5.55 -8.33 6.56
C PRO A 94 5.26 -9.19 7.80
N GLY A 95 4.43 -8.67 8.72
CA GLY A 95 3.94 -9.41 9.89
C GLY A 95 2.47 -9.82 9.81
N VAL A 96 1.69 -9.14 8.96
CA VAL A 96 0.24 -9.34 8.82
C VAL A 96 -0.07 -10.23 7.62
N LYS A 97 -1.01 -11.15 7.76
CA LYS A 97 -1.53 -11.95 6.64
C LYS A 97 -2.60 -11.15 5.90
N ILE A 98 -2.33 -10.78 4.66
CA ILE A 98 -3.28 -10.09 3.79
C ILE A 98 -3.94 -11.12 2.86
N ILE A 99 -5.26 -11.10 2.77
CA ILE A 99 -6.06 -11.95 1.88
C ILE A 99 -6.93 -11.04 1.03
N ILE A 100 -6.79 -11.12 -0.29
CA ILE A 100 -7.60 -10.38 -1.25
C ILE A 100 -8.41 -11.41 -2.03
N ARG A 101 -9.73 -11.19 -2.15
CA ARG A 101 -10.63 -12.06 -2.94
C ARG A 101 -10.49 -13.55 -2.59
N GLY A 102 -10.31 -13.86 -1.30
CA GLY A 102 -10.14 -15.24 -0.81
C GLY A 102 -8.74 -15.84 -0.98
N LYS A 103 -7.81 -15.19 -1.70
CA LYS A 103 -6.44 -15.69 -1.90
C LYS A 103 -5.40 -14.86 -1.15
N LYS A 104 -4.56 -15.55 -0.37
CA LYS A 104 -3.45 -14.97 0.39
C LYS A 104 -2.49 -14.22 -0.53
N VAL A 105 -2.12 -13.00 -0.16
CA VAL A 105 -1.08 -12.22 -0.83
C VAL A 105 0.30 -12.73 -0.38
N LYS A 106 1.21 -12.93 -1.35
CA LYS A 106 2.60 -13.30 -1.07
C LYS A 106 3.39 -12.02 -0.80
N SER A 107 3.50 -11.62 0.46
CA SER A 107 4.26 -10.42 0.84
C SER A 107 5.74 -10.60 0.56
N LYS A 108 6.38 -9.54 0.05
CA LYS A 108 7.79 -9.54 -0.34
C LYS A 108 8.62 -8.89 0.74
N LEU A 109 9.60 -9.63 1.24
CA LEU A 109 10.63 -9.07 2.11
C LEU A 109 11.74 -8.52 1.22
N ILE A 110 11.59 -7.26 0.79
CA ILE A 110 12.40 -6.69 -0.29
C ILE A 110 13.89 -6.80 -0.02
N SER A 111 14.35 -6.50 1.20
CA SER A 111 15.77 -6.62 1.56
C SER A 111 16.36 -8.03 1.34
N LYS A 112 15.54 -9.09 1.36
CA LYS A 112 15.96 -10.47 1.11
C LYS A 112 15.67 -10.98 -0.30
N SER A 113 14.83 -10.29 -1.08
CA SER A 113 14.52 -10.68 -2.46
C SER A 113 15.46 -10.05 -3.49
N LEU A 114 16.47 -9.29 -3.03
CA LEU A 114 17.50 -8.70 -3.86
C LEU A 114 18.71 -9.62 -3.99
N THR A 115 19.20 -9.76 -5.22
CA THR A 115 20.49 -10.39 -5.56
C THR A 115 21.58 -9.31 -5.62
N LEU A 116 22.83 -9.73 -5.37
CA LEU A 116 24.00 -8.82 -5.34
C LEU A 116 23.79 -7.59 -4.45
N SER A 117 23.07 -7.77 -3.34
CA SER A 117 22.68 -6.65 -2.49
C SER A 117 23.86 -6.08 -1.69
N ARG A 118 23.87 -4.76 -1.53
CA ARG A 118 24.84 -4.00 -0.73
C ARG A 118 24.11 -2.95 0.08
N THR A 119 24.46 -2.85 1.36
CA THR A 119 23.94 -1.82 2.26
C THR A 119 24.94 -0.69 2.39
N TYR A 120 24.47 0.53 2.20
CA TYR A 120 25.22 1.76 2.35
C TYR A 120 24.70 2.54 3.55
N LYS A 121 25.59 3.23 4.24
CA LYS A 121 25.27 4.08 5.40
C LYS A 121 25.35 5.54 4.98
N TYR A 122 24.23 6.23 5.00
CA TYR A 122 24.16 7.67 4.84
C TYR A 122 24.10 8.33 6.22
N VAL A 123 25.00 9.27 6.52
CA VAL A 123 25.03 9.97 7.82
C VAL A 123 24.71 11.45 7.59
N PRO A 124 23.44 11.87 7.72
CA PRO A 124 23.10 13.28 7.62
C PRO A 124 23.65 14.03 8.82
N LYS A 125 24.29 15.19 8.59
CA LYS A 125 24.87 16.04 9.65
C LYS A 125 23.87 16.36 10.76
N TRP A 126 22.61 16.56 10.40
CA TRP A 126 21.53 16.97 11.30
C TRP A 126 20.85 15.81 12.03
N LEU A 127 21.02 14.56 11.58
CA LEU A 127 20.33 13.39 12.14
C LEU A 127 21.16 12.69 13.21
N GLY A 128 22.49 12.79 13.16
CA GLY A 128 23.40 12.19 14.15
C GLY A 128 23.41 10.65 14.20
N ARG A 129 22.58 9.97 13.40
CA ARG A 129 22.55 8.51 13.22
C ARG A 129 22.63 8.14 11.74
N PRO A 130 23.28 7.00 11.40
CA PRO A 130 23.29 6.50 10.03
C PRO A 130 21.91 6.01 9.61
N VAL A 131 21.59 6.25 8.35
CA VAL A 131 20.47 5.70 7.61
C VAL A 131 21.01 4.61 6.71
N GLU A 132 20.46 3.41 6.85
CA GLU A 132 20.85 2.28 6.02
C GLU A 132 19.99 2.21 4.77
N ILE A 133 20.64 2.17 3.61
CA ILE A 133 20.00 2.01 2.31
C ILE A 133 20.57 0.75 1.67
N THR A 134 19.72 -0.22 1.39
CA THR A 134 20.11 -1.45 0.72
C THR A 134 19.77 -1.34 -0.76
N PHE A 135 20.76 -1.52 -1.62
CA PHE A 135 20.58 -1.64 -3.06
C PHE A 135 20.85 -3.06 -3.51
N GLY A 136 20.20 -3.51 -4.57
CA GLY A 136 20.49 -4.78 -5.24
C GLY A 136 19.62 -4.96 -6.47
N PHE A 137 19.69 -6.12 -7.11
CA PHE A 137 18.90 -6.41 -8.29
C PHE A 137 17.73 -7.32 -7.94
N SER A 138 16.55 -7.03 -8.48
CA SER A 138 15.37 -7.88 -8.29
C SER A 138 15.65 -9.30 -8.78
N ALA A 139 15.37 -10.32 -7.96
CA ALA A 139 15.43 -11.72 -8.39
C ALA A 139 14.19 -12.14 -9.22
N GLU A 140 13.18 -11.28 -9.32
CA GLU A 140 11.90 -11.59 -9.95
C GLU A 140 11.97 -11.45 -11.48
N LYS A 141 11.61 -12.53 -12.17
CA LYS A 141 11.51 -12.57 -13.63
C LYS A 141 10.60 -11.45 -14.13
N GLY A 142 11.09 -10.65 -15.08
CA GLY A 142 10.30 -9.60 -15.74
C GLY A 142 10.39 -8.22 -15.09
N ARG A 143 11.14 -8.06 -13.97
CA ARG A 143 11.45 -6.74 -13.37
C ARG A 143 12.86 -6.25 -13.68
N ASP A 144 13.53 -6.89 -14.62
CA ASP A 144 14.92 -6.63 -14.97
C ASP A 144 15.12 -5.21 -15.53
N LYS A 145 14.03 -4.52 -15.88
CA LYS A 145 13.99 -3.16 -16.42
C LYS A 145 13.48 -2.12 -15.42
N ASP A 146 12.94 -2.55 -14.28
CA ASP A 146 12.23 -1.67 -13.35
C ASP A 146 13.17 -1.25 -12.21
N SER A 147 13.89 -0.16 -12.42
CA SER A 147 14.70 0.44 -11.35
C SER A 147 13.83 1.28 -10.44
N SER A 148 13.87 1.00 -9.14
CA SER A 148 13.04 1.70 -8.14
C SER A 148 13.77 1.93 -6.83
N LEU A 149 13.51 3.06 -6.18
CA LEU A 149 13.93 3.32 -4.79
C LEU A 149 12.68 3.41 -3.92
N MET A 150 12.57 2.53 -2.94
CA MET A 150 11.41 2.40 -2.06
C MET A 150 11.73 2.94 -0.68
N PHE A 151 10.97 3.95 -0.25
CA PHE A 151 11.09 4.53 1.08
C PHE A 151 9.94 4.10 1.98
N TYR A 152 10.33 3.57 3.14
CA TYR A 152 9.42 3.15 4.19
C TYR A 152 9.52 4.09 5.39
N HIS A 153 8.40 4.29 6.08
CA HIS A 153 8.34 4.97 7.36
C HIS A 153 7.58 4.08 8.33
N GLU A 154 8.18 3.75 9.47
CA GLU A 154 7.59 2.88 10.49
C GLU A 154 7.05 1.57 9.89
N ASN A 155 7.88 0.89 9.11
CA ASN A 155 7.56 -0.36 8.42
C ASN A 155 6.53 -0.25 7.27
N ARG A 156 5.98 0.93 6.96
CA ARG A 156 5.00 1.14 5.89
C ARG A 156 5.60 1.85 4.68
N LEU A 157 5.31 1.38 3.48
CA LEU A 157 5.72 2.02 2.22
C LEU A 157 5.05 3.39 2.09
N ILE A 158 5.84 4.43 1.79
CA ILE A 158 5.33 5.81 1.62
C ILE A 158 5.55 6.30 0.19
N GLU A 159 6.79 6.26 -0.30
CA GLU A 159 7.12 6.77 -1.63
C GLU A 159 7.97 5.75 -2.40
N VAL A 160 7.64 5.54 -3.68
CA VAL A 160 8.43 4.76 -4.63
C VAL A 160 8.90 5.68 -5.74
N PHE A 161 10.22 5.80 -5.89
CA PHE A 161 10.84 6.51 -7.00
C PHE A 161 11.17 5.51 -8.10
N GLU A 162 10.35 5.46 -9.15
CA GLU A 162 10.65 4.64 -10.32
C GLU A 162 11.42 5.42 -11.36
N ALA A 163 12.37 4.75 -12.02
CA ALA A 163 13.02 5.25 -13.22
C ALA A 163 12.13 5.12 -14.47
N VAL A 164 11.03 4.37 -14.40
CA VAL A 164 10.16 4.10 -15.55
C VAL A 164 9.26 5.32 -15.83
N GLY A 165 9.45 5.95 -16.98
CA GLY A 165 8.62 7.05 -17.48
C GLY A 165 9.34 8.39 -17.68
N TYR A 166 8.76 9.25 -18.53
CA TYR A 166 9.27 10.57 -18.92
C TYR A 166 9.17 11.64 -17.81
N ARG A 167 8.88 11.25 -16.56
CA ARG A 167 8.86 12.17 -15.41
C ARG A 167 10.30 12.36 -14.92
N ARG A 168 10.81 13.57 -15.19
CA ARG A 168 12.15 14.08 -14.88
C ARG A 168 12.39 14.21 -13.36
N LYS A 169 12.48 13.10 -12.62
CA LYS A 169 13.11 13.09 -11.29
C LYS A 169 14.62 12.77 -11.46
N PRO A 170 15.53 13.38 -10.70
CA PRO A 170 16.99 13.29 -10.92
C PRO A 170 17.55 11.85 -10.98
N LEU A 171 16.90 10.88 -10.33
CA LEU A 171 17.30 9.47 -10.36
C LEU A 171 17.07 8.81 -11.73
N SER A 172 15.99 9.15 -12.45
CA SER A 172 15.77 8.65 -13.81
C SER A 172 16.82 9.21 -14.78
N LYS A 173 17.30 10.44 -14.56
CA LYS A 173 18.43 10.99 -15.31
C LYS A 173 19.72 10.18 -15.10
N TRP A 174 20.08 9.79 -13.86
CA TRP A 174 21.28 9.00 -13.62
C TRP A 174 21.22 7.60 -14.27
N ILE A 175 20.06 6.94 -14.22
CA ILE A 175 19.86 5.57 -14.75
C ILE A 175 19.80 5.55 -16.29
N HIS A 176 19.14 6.53 -16.92
CA HIS A 176 18.89 6.53 -18.37
C HIS A 176 20.03 7.05 -19.23
N THR A 177 20.97 7.83 -18.70
CA THR A 177 21.98 8.48 -19.55
C THR A 177 23.03 7.50 -20.10
N ASN A 178 23.28 6.36 -19.43
CA ASN A 178 24.35 5.42 -19.82
C ASN A 178 23.96 3.92 -19.83
N GLY A 179 22.69 3.56 -19.62
CA GLY A 179 22.28 2.14 -19.47
C GLY A 179 22.80 1.44 -18.21
N HIS A 180 23.48 2.17 -17.33
CA HIS A 180 23.97 1.68 -16.04
C HIS A 180 22.84 1.75 -15.00
N GLY A 181 22.49 0.61 -14.41
CA GLY A 181 21.55 0.53 -13.28
C GLY A 181 20.11 0.13 -13.63
N MET A 182 19.85 -0.44 -14.82
CA MET A 182 18.58 -1.14 -15.08
C MET A 182 18.39 -2.29 -14.09
N GLY A 183 17.18 -2.40 -13.52
CA GLY A 183 16.82 -3.43 -12.55
C GLY A 183 17.38 -3.21 -11.13
N LEU A 184 18.00 -2.05 -10.88
CA LEU A 184 18.48 -1.68 -9.55
C LEU A 184 17.30 -1.27 -8.65
N VAL A 185 17.12 -2.00 -7.57
CA VAL A 185 16.14 -1.72 -6.53
C VAL A 185 16.86 -1.26 -5.26
N GLY A 186 16.49 -0.08 -4.77
CA GLY A 186 16.91 0.45 -3.49
C GLY A 186 15.78 0.40 -2.47
N VAL A 187 16.11 0.13 -1.21
CA VAL A 187 15.15 0.14 -0.10
C VAL A 187 15.76 0.81 1.12
N ALA A 188 14.99 1.68 1.78
CA ALA A 188 15.40 2.36 3.01
C ALA A 188 14.22 2.57 3.96
N SER A 189 14.49 2.53 5.28
CA SER A 189 13.58 3.04 6.31
C SER A 189 14.01 4.46 6.67
N VAL A 190 13.13 5.42 6.47
CA VAL A 190 13.38 6.86 6.61
C VAL A 190 12.45 7.47 7.67
N ASP A 191 12.46 6.88 8.86
CA ASP A 191 11.60 7.25 10.01
C ASP A 191 11.86 8.65 10.58
N PHE A 192 12.81 9.38 9.99
CA PHE A 192 13.13 10.76 10.33
C PHE A 192 12.40 11.78 9.45
N LEU A 193 11.77 11.34 8.37
CA LEU A 193 10.94 12.15 7.49
C LEU A 193 9.49 12.06 7.92
N GLU A 194 8.75 13.15 7.75
CA GLU A 194 7.32 13.16 8.07
C GLU A 194 6.49 12.85 6.81
N PRO A 195 5.62 11.82 6.82
CA PRO A 195 4.70 11.57 5.72
C PRO A 195 3.66 12.70 5.56
N SER A 196 3.30 12.99 4.32
CA SER A 196 2.16 13.87 3.98
C SER A 196 0.82 13.29 4.45
N ASN A 197 -0.25 14.11 4.41
CA ASN A 197 -1.58 13.74 4.90
C ASN A 197 -2.13 12.42 4.31
N ASN A 198 -1.92 12.19 3.01
CA ASN A 198 -2.37 10.97 2.33
C ASN A 198 -1.39 9.78 2.47
N LYS A 199 -0.21 10.01 3.07
CA LYS A 199 0.86 9.02 3.27
C LYS A 199 1.32 8.37 1.96
N GLN A 200 1.40 9.16 0.88
CA GLN A 200 1.93 8.75 -0.43
C GLN A 200 3.17 9.56 -0.86
N ASP A 201 3.60 10.48 -0.02
CA ASP A 201 4.79 11.32 -0.20
C ASP A 201 5.25 11.80 1.19
N PHE A 202 6.46 12.34 1.28
CA PHE A 202 6.99 13.02 2.45
C PHE A 202 6.83 14.55 2.32
N LEU A 203 6.79 15.25 3.46
CA LEU A 203 6.91 16.70 3.47
C LEU A 203 8.25 17.10 2.86
N ARG A 204 8.24 18.04 1.90
CA ARG A 204 9.43 18.50 1.18
C ARG A 204 10.12 19.61 1.97
N ASP A 205 10.68 19.26 3.12
CA ASP A 205 11.42 20.17 3.99
C ASP A 205 12.95 20.09 3.74
N SER A 206 13.72 20.80 4.57
CA SER A 206 15.19 20.80 4.50
C SER A 206 15.82 19.45 4.87
N LYS A 207 15.06 18.51 5.44
CA LYS A 207 15.53 17.16 5.79
C LYS A 207 15.33 16.19 4.63
N PHE A 208 14.35 16.46 3.78
CA PHE A 208 14.05 15.64 2.59
C PHE A 208 15.07 15.84 1.46
N THR A 209 15.56 17.07 1.28
CA THR A 209 16.39 17.48 0.13
C THR A 209 17.88 17.17 0.35
#